data_AF-A0A7C4RTR1-F1
#
_entry.id   AF-A0A7C4RTR1-F1
#
_cell.length_a   1.000
_cell.length_b   1.000
_cell.length_c   1.000
_cell.angle_alpha   90.00
_cell.angle_beta   90.00
_cell.angle_gamma   90.00
#
_symmetry.space_group_name_H-M   'P 1'
#
loop_
_entity.id
_entity.type
_entity.pdbx_description
1 polymer ?
#
loop_
_entity_poly.entity_id
_entity_poly.type
_entity_poly.pdbx_seq_one_letter_code
_entity_poly.pdbx_strand_id
1 'polypeptide(L)'
;MDHPRWMARALELASDALKASEFPVGCIIVLDDTIVATGRRIHSRGPAPSELDHAEILALRELETTGSPSPKSRSRLWLYSTLEPCLMCMGAALICGIRNIVYAYEDVMGGAGRLPLHSLTPLYAQADVRIVSGVMRSESLALFQAFFRNPECVYWKDSLLARYTLNAG
;
A
#
# COMPACT_ATOMS: atom_id res chain seq x y z
N MET A 1 7.23 5.00 -17.06
CA MET A 1 6.31 5.73 -16.17
C MET A 1 7.13 6.52 -15.16
N ASP A 2 6.64 7.68 -14.78
CA ASP A 2 7.26 8.53 -13.75
C ASP A 2 6.78 8.07 -12.36
N HIS A 3 7.48 7.08 -11.79
CA HIS A 3 7.10 6.51 -10.49
C HIS A 3 7.15 7.53 -9.34
N PRO A 4 8.17 8.42 -9.23
CA PRO A 4 8.18 9.46 -8.20
C PRO A 4 6.95 10.38 -8.25
N ARG A 5 6.52 10.83 -9.44
CA ARG A 5 5.29 11.65 -9.57
C ARG A 5 4.07 10.96 -8.98
N TRP A 6 3.90 9.68 -9.24
CA TRP A 6 2.76 8.91 -8.73
C TRP A 6 2.88 8.60 -7.24
N MET A 7 4.06 8.25 -6.77
CA MET A 7 4.29 8.01 -5.35
C MET A 7 4.07 9.28 -4.51
N ALA A 8 4.43 10.46 -5.02
CA ALA A 8 4.13 11.73 -4.36
C ALA A 8 2.64 11.90 -4.07
N ARG A 9 1.76 11.48 -4.99
CA ARG A 9 0.30 11.51 -4.79
C ARG A 9 -0.17 10.51 -3.73
N ALA A 10 0.43 9.31 -3.67
CA ALA A 10 0.16 8.36 -2.59
C ALA A 10 0.63 8.87 -1.22
N LEU A 11 1.76 9.59 -1.17
CA LEU A 11 2.29 10.22 0.04
C LEU A 11 1.40 11.35 0.57
N GLU A 12 0.71 12.10 -0.30
CA GLU A 12 -0.31 13.06 0.12
C GLU A 12 -1.43 12.36 0.93
N LEU A 13 -1.92 11.21 0.44
CA LEU A 13 -2.95 10.40 1.12
C LEU A 13 -2.45 9.81 2.44
N ALA A 14 -1.19 9.36 2.48
CA ALA A 14 -0.54 8.89 3.71
C ALA A 14 -0.39 10.01 4.75
N SER A 15 -0.06 11.23 4.30
CA SER A 15 -0.01 12.41 5.17
C SER A 15 -1.39 12.73 5.76
N ASP A 16 -2.45 12.59 4.98
CA ASP A 16 -3.81 12.80 5.47
C ASP A 16 -4.25 11.72 6.48
N ALA A 17 -3.86 10.46 6.26
CA ALA A 17 -4.02 9.41 7.27
C ALA A 17 -3.27 9.76 8.57
N LEU A 18 -2.01 10.20 8.48
CA LEU A 18 -1.23 10.61 9.66
C LEU A 18 -1.90 11.77 10.42
N LYS A 19 -2.37 12.81 9.72
CA LYS A 19 -3.10 13.94 10.33
C LYS A 19 -4.38 13.48 11.04
N ALA A 20 -5.03 12.45 10.52
CA ALA A 20 -6.19 11.81 11.15
C ALA A 20 -5.81 10.84 12.29
N SER A 21 -4.53 10.76 12.68
CA SER A 21 -4.00 9.81 13.66
C SER A 21 -4.18 8.34 13.27
N GLU A 22 -4.25 8.06 11.97
CA GLU A 22 -4.28 6.71 11.39
C GLU A 22 -2.87 6.26 11.02
N PHE A 23 -2.67 4.94 10.87
CA PHE A 23 -1.39 4.39 10.39
C PHE A 23 -1.09 4.96 8.98
N PRO A 24 0.08 5.57 8.72
CA PRO A 24 0.26 6.52 7.62
C PRO A 24 0.51 5.83 6.27
N VAL A 25 -0.51 5.13 5.76
CA VAL A 25 -0.48 4.43 4.47
C VAL A 25 -1.43 5.12 3.49
N GLY A 26 -0.93 5.39 2.30
CA GLY A 26 -1.69 5.87 1.15
C GLY A 26 -1.46 4.97 -0.05
N CYS A 27 -2.47 4.87 -0.91
CA CYS A 27 -2.44 4.04 -2.11
C CYS A 27 -3.16 4.75 -3.26
N ILE A 28 -2.61 4.68 -4.46
CA ILE A 28 -3.31 5.06 -5.69
C ILE A 28 -3.21 3.95 -6.73
N ILE A 29 -4.18 3.91 -7.63
CA ILE A 29 -4.18 3.02 -8.80
C ILE A 29 -4.22 3.88 -10.05
N VAL A 30 -3.29 3.61 -10.98
CA VAL A 30 -3.10 4.37 -12.21
C VAL A 30 -3.38 3.47 -13.42
N LEU A 31 -4.13 4.00 -14.39
CA LEU A 31 -4.33 3.43 -15.72
C LEU A 31 -3.98 4.51 -16.76
N ASP A 32 -3.09 4.21 -17.69
CA ASP A 32 -2.79 5.06 -18.86
C ASP A 32 -2.62 6.56 -18.47
N ASP A 33 -1.73 6.80 -17.50
CA ASP A 33 -1.39 8.11 -16.90
C ASP A 33 -2.53 8.84 -16.15
N THR A 34 -3.60 8.14 -15.80
CA THR A 34 -4.73 8.67 -15.02
C THR A 34 -4.88 7.92 -13.69
N ILE A 35 -5.07 8.63 -12.59
CA ILE A 35 -5.47 8.01 -11.32
C ILE A 35 -6.93 7.57 -11.45
N VAL A 36 -7.18 6.28 -11.34
CA VAL A 36 -8.52 5.68 -11.46
C VAL A 36 -9.11 5.29 -10.11
N ALA A 37 -8.28 5.20 -9.06
CA ALA A 37 -8.74 4.97 -7.70
C ALA A 37 -7.67 5.38 -6.68
N THR A 38 -8.11 5.61 -5.45
CA THR A 38 -7.33 6.08 -4.32
C THR A 38 -7.77 5.42 -3.02
N GLY A 39 -6.86 5.36 -2.06
CA GLY A 39 -7.18 4.88 -0.73
C GLY A 39 -6.17 5.39 0.27
N ARG A 40 -6.63 5.61 1.50
CA ARG A 40 -5.78 5.89 2.64
C ARG A 40 -6.23 5.02 3.80
N ARG A 41 -5.31 4.64 4.67
CA ARG A 41 -5.67 3.91 5.88
C ARG A 41 -6.72 4.69 6.68
N ILE A 42 -7.72 3.96 7.17
CA ILE A 42 -8.68 4.41 8.18
C ILE A 42 -8.88 3.29 9.22
N HIS A 43 -9.49 3.63 10.36
CA HIS A 43 -9.91 2.68 11.40
C HIS A 43 -8.77 1.87 12.03
N SER A 44 -7.55 2.42 12.08
CA SER A 44 -6.44 1.89 12.90
C SER A 44 -6.68 2.09 14.40
N ARG A 45 -7.65 2.93 14.75
CA ARG A 45 -8.07 3.24 16.12
C ARG A 45 -9.55 3.64 16.15
N GLY A 46 -10.04 3.98 17.34
CA GLY A 46 -11.41 4.46 17.55
C GLY A 46 -12.38 3.36 18.00
N PRO A 47 -13.69 3.64 18.06
CA PRO A 47 -14.68 2.73 18.65
C PRO A 47 -15.01 1.49 17.78
N ALA A 48 -14.63 1.51 16.51
CA ALA A 48 -14.83 0.40 15.56
C ALA A 48 -13.58 0.21 14.69
N PRO A 49 -12.48 -0.30 15.27
CA PRO A 49 -11.24 -0.52 14.53
C PRO A 49 -11.39 -1.65 13.51
N SER A 50 -10.62 -1.60 12.43
CA SER A 50 -10.64 -2.57 11.34
C SER A 50 -9.25 -2.73 10.74
N GLU A 51 -8.77 -3.98 10.71
CA GLU A 51 -7.55 -4.37 10.01
C GLU A 51 -7.79 -4.65 8.52
N LEU A 52 -9.03 -4.50 8.04
CA LEU A 52 -9.35 -4.65 6.61
C LEU A 52 -9.27 -3.32 5.86
N ASP A 53 -9.39 -2.19 6.55
CA ASP A 53 -9.48 -0.86 5.94
C ASP A 53 -8.10 -0.26 5.60
N HIS A 54 -7.27 -1.09 4.97
CA HIS A 54 -5.98 -0.72 4.41
C HIS A 54 -6.14 0.16 3.17
N ALA A 55 -5.14 1.00 2.92
CA ALA A 55 -5.15 1.92 1.78
C ALA A 55 -5.35 1.19 0.45
N GLU A 56 -4.70 0.04 0.25
CA GLU A 56 -4.80 -0.75 -0.97
C GLU A 56 -6.18 -1.37 -1.14
N ILE A 57 -6.77 -1.89 -0.06
CA ILE A 57 -8.11 -2.48 -0.09
C ILE A 57 -9.16 -1.40 -0.43
N LEU A 58 -9.03 -0.21 0.14
CA LEU A 58 -9.94 0.89 -0.13
C LEU A 58 -9.78 1.42 -1.56
N ALA A 59 -8.55 1.49 -2.08
CA ALA A 59 -8.31 1.83 -3.47
C ALA A 59 -8.89 0.79 -4.43
N LEU A 60 -8.75 -0.50 -4.13
CA LEU A 60 -9.36 -1.59 -4.92
C LEU A 60 -10.88 -1.52 -4.88
N ARG A 61 -11.47 -1.23 -3.71
CA ARG A 61 -12.92 -1.03 -3.57
C ARG A 61 -13.40 0.14 -4.42
N GLU A 62 -12.70 1.28 -4.39
CA GLU A 62 -13.03 2.43 -5.25
C GLU A 62 -12.91 2.08 -6.74
N LEU A 63 -11.88 1.33 -7.13
CA LEU A 63 -11.71 0.89 -8.52
C LEU A 63 -12.90 0.05 -9.01
N GLU A 64 -13.43 -0.82 -8.17
CA GLU A 64 -14.56 -1.68 -8.53
C GLU A 64 -15.88 -0.92 -8.64
N THR A 65 -16.08 0.13 -7.83
CA THR A 65 -17.32 0.92 -7.79
C THR A 65 -17.37 2.05 -8.83
N THR A 66 -16.23 2.60 -9.24
CA THR A 66 -16.16 3.71 -10.21
C THR A 66 -16.23 3.28 -11.68
N GLY A 67 -16.18 1.96 -11.92
CA GLY A 67 -16.24 1.37 -13.26
C GLY A 67 -15.15 0.32 -13.41
N SER A 68 -15.51 -0.95 -13.16
CA SER A 68 -14.57 -2.06 -13.23
C SER A 68 -13.82 -2.09 -14.56
N PRO A 69 -12.48 -1.93 -14.58
CA PRO A 69 -11.70 -2.01 -15.80
C PRO A 69 -11.89 -3.38 -16.46
N SER A 70 -11.97 -3.37 -17.79
CA SER A 70 -12.03 -4.62 -18.57
C SER A 70 -10.85 -5.54 -18.19
N PRO A 71 -10.97 -6.87 -18.34
CA PRO A 71 -9.86 -7.79 -18.09
C PRO A 71 -8.58 -7.41 -18.84
N LYS A 72 -8.70 -6.86 -20.06
CA LYS A 72 -7.56 -6.39 -20.87
C LYS A 72 -6.88 -5.13 -20.31
N SER A 73 -7.59 -4.31 -19.54
CA SER A 73 -7.07 -3.09 -18.93
C SER A 73 -6.40 -3.35 -17.57
N ARG A 74 -6.83 -4.40 -16.86
CA ARG A 74 -6.34 -4.72 -15.50
C ARG A 74 -4.83 -4.98 -15.45
N SER A 75 -4.26 -5.63 -16.46
CA SER A 75 -2.81 -5.87 -16.54
C SER A 75 -1.99 -4.60 -16.79
N ARG A 76 -2.61 -3.50 -17.26
CA ARG A 76 -1.97 -2.19 -17.41
C ARG A 76 -2.10 -1.31 -16.18
N LEU A 77 -2.85 -1.74 -15.16
CA LEU A 77 -2.97 -1.01 -13.91
C LEU A 77 -1.65 -1.03 -13.15
N TRP A 78 -1.36 0.08 -12.49
CA TRP A 78 -0.26 0.22 -11.55
C TRP A 78 -0.77 0.64 -10.20
N LEU A 79 -0.47 -0.16 -9.19
CA LEU A 79 -0.75 0.15 -7.79
C LEU A 79 0.49 0.77 -7.17
N TYR A 80 0.34 1.95 -6.57
CA TYR A 80 1.39 2.63 -5.82
C TYR A 80 0.98 2.70 -4.36
N SER A 81 1.70 2.03 -3.46
CA SER A 81 1.45 2.06 -2.01
C SER A 81 2.63 2.67 -1.26
N THR A 82 2.39 3.49 -0.24
CA THR A 82 3.49 4.09 0.53
C THR A 82 4.19 3.06 1.43
N LEU A 83 3.54 1.95 1.76
CA LEU A 83 4.14 0.81 2.46
C LEU A 83 4.10 -0.42 1.55
N GLU A 84 5.07 -1.31 1.70
CA GLU A 84 5.03 -2.62 1.05
C GLU A 84 3.71 -3.33 1.38
N PRO A 85 2.90 -3.71 0.38
CA PRO A 85 1.62 -4.36 0.62
C PRO A 85 1.80 -5.64 1.44
N CYS A 86 0.95 -5.84 2.45
CA CYS A 86 0.91 -7.09 3.21
C CYS A 86 0.30 -8.24 2.39
N LEU A 87 0.29 -9.46 2.95
CA LEU A 87 -0.26 -10.64 2.27
C LEU A 87 -1.72 -10.46 1.80
N MET A 88 -2.56 -9.79 2.61
CA MET A 88 -3.95 -9.48 2.26
C MET A 88 -4.03 -8.56 1.05
N CYS A 89 -3.34 -7.41 1.10
CA CYS A 89 -3.36 -6.41 0.04
C CYS A 89 -2.75 -6.94 -1.26
N MET A 90 -1.66 -7.71 -1.16
CA MET A 90 -1.03 -8.37 -2.30
C MET A 90 -2.00 -9.37 -2.95
N GLY A 91 -2.60 -10.27 -2.18
CA GLY A 91 -3.58 -11.22 -2.69
C GLY A 91 -4.77 -10.53 -3.37
N ALA A 92 -5.32 -9.49 -2.74
CA ALA A 92 -6.42 -8.71 -3.30
C ALA A 92 -6.05 -8.05 -4.63
N ALA A 93 -4.89 -7.40 -4.72
CA ALA A 93 -4.41 -6.78 -5.95
C ALA A 93 -4.29 -7.81 -7.09
N LEU A 94 -3.75 -9.00 -6.80
CA LEU A 94 -3.62 -10.07 -7.78
C LEU A 94 -4.98 -10.62 -8.24
N ILE A 95 -5.94 -10.80 -7.34
CA ILE A 95 -7.32 -11.20 -7.66
C ILE A 95 -8.00 -10.13 -8.53
N CYS A 96 -7.79 -8.85 -8.23
CA CYS A 96 -8.30 -7.74 -9.04
C CYS A 96 -7.59 -7.58 -10.40
N GLY A 97 -6.57 -8.40 -10.69
CA GLY A 97 -5.89 -8.41 -11.99
C GLY A 97 -4.75 -7.40 -12.12
N ILE A 98 -4.37 -6.72 -11.04
CA ILE A 98 -3.23 -5.80 -11.02
C ILE A 98 -1.95 -6.61 -11.04
N ARG A 99 -1.02 -6.24 -11.92
CA ARG A 99 0.29 -6.91 -12.10
C ARG A 99 1.49 -6.03 -11.87
N ASN A 100 1.30 -4.72 -11.83
CA ASN A 100 2.38 -3.78 -11.60
C ASN A 100 2.18 -3.12 -10.23
N ILE A 101 3.10 -3.38 -9.32
CA ILE A 101 3.04 -2.90 -7.94
C ILE A 101 4.30 -2.08 -7.68
N VAL A 102 4.12 -0.90 -7.12
CA VAL A 102 5.18 0.01 -6.72
C VAL A 102 4.98 0.33 -5.26
N TYR A 103 6.03 0.25 -4.45
CA TYR A 103 5.95 0.69 -3.06
C TYR A 103 7.15 1.53 -2.64
N ALA A 104 6.92 2.40 -1.65
CA ALA A 104 7.94 3.29 -1.13
C ALA A 104 8.77 2.63 -0.03
N TYR A 105 8.15 2.37 1.12
CA TYR A 105 8.83 1.85 2.29
C TYR A 105 8.60 0.35 2.46
N GLU A 106 9.66 -0.40 2.74
CA GLU A 106 9.59 -1.83 3.02
C GLU A 106 8.88 -2.14 4.35
N ASP A 107 8.13 -3.24 4.40
CA ASP A 107 7.50 -3.74 5.62
C ASP A 107 8.22 -5.02 6.07
N VAL A 108 9.15 -4.86 7.01
CA VAL A 108 9.93 -5.96 7.58
C VAL A 108 9.11 -6.93 8.45
N MET A 109 7.86 -6.61 8.75
CA MET A 109 6.98 -7.41 9.62
C MET A 109 5.95 -8.18 8.80
N GLY A 110 5.25 -7.51 7.89
CA GLY A 110 4.11 -8.07 7.15
C GLY A 110 4.24 -8.05 5.62
N GLY A 111 5.34 -7.51 5.08
CA GLY A 111 5.52 -7.26 3.66
C GLY A 111 5.49 -8.51 2.79
N ALA A 112 4.73 -8.44 1.70
CA ALA A 112 4.51 -9.55 0.76
C ALA A 112 5.22 -9.37 -0.59
N GLY A 113 6.07 -8.36 -0.76
CA GLY A 113 6.75 -8.04 -2.01
C GLY A 113 7.76 -9.09 -2.47
N ARG A 114 8.11 -10.06 -1.62
CA ARG A 114 9.01 -11.19 -1.95
C ARG A 114 8.31 -12.56 -1.85
N LEU A 115 6.98 -12.61 -1.92
CA LEU A 115 6.26 -13.88 -1.90
C LEU A 115 6.72 -14.81 -3.03
N PRO A 116 6.98 -16.09 -2.75
CA PRO A 116 7.32 -17.08 -3.77
C PRO A 116 6.05 -17.48 -4.55
N LEU A 117 5.55 -16.59 -5.42
CA LEU A 117 4.28 -16.76 -6.12
C LEU A 117 4.22 -18.08 -6.92
N HIS A 118 5.33 -18.52 -7.50
CA HIS A 118 5.43 -19.77 -8.26
C HIS A 118 5.07 -21.03 -7.45
N SER A 119 5.13 -20.97 -6.11
CA SER A 119 4.75 -22.08 -5.22
C SER A 119 3.25 -22.08 -4.86
N LEU A 120 2.49 -21.07 -5.31
CA LEU A 120 1.07 -20.93 -5.00
C LEU A 120 0.17 -21.56 -6.08
N THR A 121 -1.15 -21.47 -5.89
CA THR A 121 -2.13 -21.97 -6.86
C THR A 121 -2.08 -21.18 -8.19
N PRO A 122 -2.60 -21.76 -9.30
CA PRO A 122 -2.40 -21.23 -10.64
C PRO A 122 -2.71 -19.74 -10.82
N LEU A 123 -3.74 -19.22 -10.14
CA LEU A 123 -4.11 -17.80 -10.19
C LEU A 123 -2.95 -16.87 -9.82
N TYR A 124 -2.15 -17.25 -8.81
CA TYR A 124 -1.04 -16.45 -8.31
C TYR A 124 0.28 -16.83 -8.98
N ALA A 125 0.52 -18.14 -9.18
CA ALA A 125 1.75 -18.63 -9.80
C ALA A 125 1.95 -18.13 -11.24
N GLN A 126 0.86 -17.87 -11.96
CA GLN A 126 0.89 -17.40 -13.34
C GLN A 126 0.64 -15.89 -13.47
N ALA A 127 0.60 -15.15 -12.35
CA ALA A 127 0.22 -13.75 -12.38
C ALA A 127 1.21 -12.87 -13.19
N ASP A 128 2.49 -13.23 -13.25
CA ASP A 128 3.57 -12.41 -13.83
C ASP A 128 3.59 -10.98 -13.24
N VAL A 129 4.04 -10.90 -11.98
CA VAL A 129 3.97 -9.66 -11.19
C VAL A 129 5.28 -8.90 -11.29
N ARG A 130 5.17 -7.63 -11.65
CA ARG A 130 6.26 -6.67 -11.61
C ARG A 130 6.19 -5.85 -10.33
N ILE A 131 7.27 -5.87 -9.55
CA ILE A 131 7.41 -5.09 -8.32
C ILE A 131 8.55 -4.09 -8.47
N VAL A 132 8.27 -2.83 -8.15
CA VAL A 132 9.28 -1.76 -8.04
C VAL A 132 9.26 -1.26 -6.60
N SER A 133 10.36 -1.46 -5.87
CA SER A 133 10.47 -1.09 -4.46
C SER A 133 11.30 0.18 -4.26
N GLY A 134 11.14 0.82 -3.11
CA GLY A 134 12.02 1.91 -2.66
C GLY A 134 11.76 3.27 -3.30
N VAL A 135 10.64 3.47 -4.00
CA VAL A 135 10.34 4.75 -4.66
C VAL A 135 9.94 5.79 -3.62
N MET A 136 10.71 6.88 -3.48
CA MET A 136 10.47 7.89 -2.42
C MET A 136 10.42 7.28 -1.01
N ARG A 137 11.29 6.29 -0.77
CA ARG A 137 11.37 5.55 0.50
C ARG A 137 11.56 6.49 1.69
N SER A 138 12.47 7.47 1.59
CA SER A 138 12.83 8.36 2.69
C SER A 138 11.66 9.24 3.14
N GLU A 139 10.87 9.72 2.19
CA GLU A 139 9.67 10.52 2.42
C GLU A 139 8.59 9.69 3.12
N SER A 140 8.40 8.44 2.70
CA SER A 140 7.48 7.54 3.38
C SER A 140 7.96 7.17 4.78
N LEU A 141 9.25 6.84 4.94
CA LEU A 141 9.88 6.55 6.23
C LEU A 141 9.65 7.71 7.22
N ALA A 142 9.78 8.95 6.79
CA ALA A 142 9.55 10.12 7.64
C ALA A 142 8.12 10.15 8.23
N LEU A 143 7.10 9.76 7.46
CA LEU A 143 5.72 9.66 7.95
C LEU A 143 5.57 8.55 9.00
N PHE A 144 6.15 7.37 8.78
CA PHE A 144 6.11 6.28 9.76
C PHE A 144 6.90 6.62 11.04
N GLN A 145 8.04 7.28 10.92
CA GLN A 145 8.77 7.77 12.08
C GLN A 145 7.95 8.80 12.88
N ALA A 146 7.27 9.72 12.20
CA ALA A 146 6.39 10.68 12.86
C ALA A 146 5.23 9.96 13.60
N PHE A 147 4.64 8.92 12.99
CA PHE A 147 3.61 8.11 13.62
C PHE A 147 4.10 7.38 14.87
N PHE A 148 5.21 6.63 14.79
CA PHE A 148 5.72 5.84 15.91
C PHE A 148 6.37 6.67 17.02
N ARG A 149 6.84 7.90 16.73
CA ARG A 149 7.33 8.84 17.76
C ARG A 149 6.20 9.49 18.55
N ASN A 150 4.96 9.45 18.06
CA ASN A 150 3.82 9.99 18.79
C ASN A 150 3.54 9.12 20.04
N PRO A 151 3.65 9.68 21.27
CA PRO A 151 3.47 8.90 22.50
C PRO A 151 2.04 8.34 22.66
N GLU A 152 1.05 8.98 22.04
CA GLU A 152 -0.35 8.54 22.03
C GLU A 152 -0.61 7.39 21.06
N CYS A 153 0.38 7.01 20.25
CA CYS A 153 0.26 5.89 19.33
C CYS A 153 0.36 4.56 20.08
N VAL A 154 -0.72 3.78 20.04
CA VAL A 154 -0.77 2.41 20.57
C VAL A 154 -0.71 1.34 19.47
N TYR A 155 -1.05 1.71 18.23
CA TYR A 155 -1.11 0.80 17.10
C TYR A 155 0.29 0.35 16.68
N TRP A 156 0.55 -0.96 16.69
CA TRP A 156 1.86 -1.59 16.45
C TRP A 156 3.03 -1.04 17.29
N LYS A 157 2.74 -0.44 18.46
CA LYS A 157 3.78 -0.01 19.38
C LYS A 157 4.67 -1.21 19.77
N ASP A 158 5.98 -0.97 19.84
CA ASP A 158 7.03 -1.96 20.17
C ASP A 158 7.13 -3.18 19.22
N SER A 159 6.38 -3.18 18.12
CA SER A 159 6.46 -4.21 17.07
C SER A 159 7.85 -4.25 16.40
N LEU A 160 8.07 -5.29 15.60
CA LEU A 160 9.27 -5.35 14.74
C LEU A 160 9.33 -4.15 13.80
N LEU A 161 8.20 -3.79 13.16
CA LEU A 161 8.13 -2.66 12.24
C LEU A 161 8.42 -1.32 12.94
N ALA A 162 7.87 -1.10 14.14
CA ALA A 162 8.12 0.13 14.91
C ALA A 162 9.60 0.29 15.27
N ARG A 163 10.22 -0.78 15.82
CA ARG A 163 11.64 -0.76 16.17
C ARG A 163 12.54 -0.60 14.95
N TYR A 164 12.23 -1.28 13.85
CA TYR A 164 12.95 -1.13 12.60
C TYR A 164 12.90 0.31 12.08
N THR A 165 11.70 0.90 12.06
CA THR A 165 11.46 2.26 11.56
C THR A 165 12.15 3.33 12.40
N LEU A 166 12.10 3.21 13.72
CA LEU A 166 12.71 4.20 14.63
C LEU A 166 14.25 4.16 14.59
N ASN A 167 14.83 3.03 14.18
CA ASN A 167 16.27 2.85 14.03
C ASN A 167 16.77 3.04 12.60
N ALA A 168 15.86 3.22 11.62
CA ALA A 168 16.22 3.46 10.23
C ALA A 168 16.71 4.92 10.06
N GLY A 169 17.93 5.06 9.53
CA GLY A 169 18.53 6.34 9.14
C GLY A 169 18.16 6.75 7.72
#